data_AF-A0A6M3MBF2-F1
#
_entry.id   AF-A0A6M3MBF2-F1
#
_cell.length_a   1.000
_cell.length_b   1.000
_cell.length_c   1.000
_cell.angle_alpha   90.00
_cell.angle_beta   90.00
_cell.angle_gamma   90.00
#
_symmetry.space_group_name_H-M   'P 1'
#
loop_
_entity.id
_entity.type
_entity.pdbx_description
1 polymer ?
#
loop_
_entity_poly.entity_id
_entity_poly.type
_entity_poly.pdbx_seq_one_letter_code
_entity_poly.pdbx_strand_id
1 'polypeptide(L)'
;MVARKHDDAALIEAMTGRSNSRAAALLGLNIRNVERHRARLVRAGLMMPSAQPEEAAEANAQTYVITCAVNASKAHSPWIKTMQLYCSMRGARLMVIPLRYQNPTNRDAKRDDEWWDSRLVPYLVSERTKIARNLIVLADIKTQPTAVNPLQKWQTVTGTASAIIGHPKIALKTVATNPGVPAKLVMSTGACTVESYSDTNAGASGKFHHTLGAVVVEVDGPRTHIRHICPMKDGSFIDLDTKYTVKGAEPAPRAEVLTMGDIHAEMASPVVTQATRELAELIRPKALVLHDVLNFGSASHHAKFFEKFRRHVSGTSGVLHELKVTARHVDLLSGFADKTVMVNSNHHDHFTQWLEKAEHALDMENTLVFHETKAAMLRAIHEGSYCDPFQYWMDKLMKHGDRLLWLKPGESFMRHGIEHGWHGHKGPNGARGSTKSFATIGAKVVKGHSHGAEIIDGARSVGTSSLMDMGYNTDSPSGWTWTHDITYANGKQTLIHCVGGSFFRRDAAAVRGAAA
;
A
#
# COMPACT_ATOMS: atom_id res chain seq x y z
N MET A 1 -35.14 12.64 18.84
CA MET A 1 -34.38 11.88 17.81
C MET A 1 -35.17 10.64 17.46
N VAL A 2 -35.53 10.45 16.18
CA VAL A 2 -36.18 9.20 15.74
C VAL A 2 -35.10 8.12 15.68
N ALA A 3 -35.26 7.03 16.43
CA ALA A 3 -34.34 5.90 16.40
C ALA A 3 -34.23 5.36 14.97
N ARG A 4 -33.00 5.26 14.44
CA ARG A 4 -32.78 4.67 13.11
C ARG A 4 -33.12 3.18 13.18
N LYS A 5 -33.92 2.71 12.22
CA LYS A 5 -34.38 1.30 12.17
C LYS A 5 -33.25 0.29 11.94
N HIS A 6 -32.12 0.73 11.37
CA HIS A 6 -30.90 -0.05 11.15
C HIS A 6 -29.67 0.81 11.40
N ASP A 7 -28.62 0.23 12.00
CA ASP A 7 -27.33 0.87 12.17
C ASP A 7 -26.43 0.73 10.91
N ASP A 8 -25.31 1.43 10.89
CA ASP A 8 -24.42 1.47 9.73
C ASP A 8 -23.77 0.10 9.45
N ALA A 9 -23.53 -0.72 10.50
CA ALA A 9 -22.98 -2.07 10.35
C ALA A 9 -23.97 -3.01 9.64
N ALA A 10 -25.23 -3.04 10.07
CA ALA A 10 -26.28 -3.84 9.47
C ALA A 10 -26.57 -3.42 8.01
N LEU A 11 -26.51 -2.11 7.73
CA LEU A 11 -26.67 -1.59 6.37
C LEU A 11 -25.50 -2.03 5.46
N ILE A 12 -24.26 -1.93 5.94
CA ILE A 12 -23.06 -2.36 5.18
C ILE A 12 -23.14 -3.87 4.91
N GLU A 13 -23.45 -4.68 5.92
CA GLU A 13 -23.57 -6.13 5.78
C GLU A 13 -24.63 -6.50 4.74
N ALA A 14 -25.81 -5.90 4.80
CA ALA A 14 -26.90 -6.19 3.87
C ALA A 14 -26.61 -5.74 2.43
N MET A 15 -25.87 -4.64 2.25
CA MET A 15 -25.62 -4.02 0.94
C MET A 15 -24.34 -4.53 0.24
N THR A 16 -23.35 -5.04 0.97
CA THR A 16 -22.07 -5.50 0.42
C THR A 16 -22.28 -6.71 -0.49
N GLY A 17 -21.79 -6.62 -1.73
CA GLY A 17 -21.91 -7.69 -2.74
C GLY A 17 -23.33 -7.98 -3.24
N ARG A 18 -24.32 -7.16 -2.90
CA ARG A 18 -25.74 -7.36 -3.30
C ARG A 18 -26.28 -6.18 -4.10
N SER A 19 -27.24 -6.45 -4.99
CA SER A 19 -28.02 -5.42 -5.69
C SER A 19 -28.91 -4.61 -4.73
N ASN A 20 -29.33 -3.42 -5.13
CA ASN A 20 -30.25 -2.59 -4.33
C ASN A 20 -31.60 -3.30 -4.08
N SER A 21 -32.09 -4.09 -5.03
CA SER A 21 -33.31 -4.87 -4.87
C SER A 21 -33.19 -5.97 -3.81
N ARG A 22 -32.08 -6.72 -3.79
CA ARG A 22 -31.83 -7.75 -2.78
C ARG A 22 -31.60 -7.16 -1.39
N ALA A 23 -30.86 -6.05 -1.31
CA ALA A 23 -30.64 -5.35 -0.04
C ALA A 23 -31.94 -4.73 0.51
N ALA A 24 -32.83 -4.25 -0.36
CA ALA A 24 -34.15 -3.73 0.02
C ALA A 24 -35.03 -4.81 0.65
N ALA A 25 -35.06 -6.00 0.06
CA ALA A 25 -35.79 -7.15 0.62
C ALA A 25 -35.24 -7.57 2.00
N LEU A 26 -33.92 -7.64 2.15
CA LEU A 26 -33.25 -8.00 3.41
C LEU A 26 -33.51 -7.00 4.53
N LEU A 27 -33.51 -5.70 4.21
CA LEU A 27 -33.66 -4.63 5.20
C LEU A 27 -35.14 -4.26 5.43
N GLY A 28 -36.09 -4.83 4.68
CA GLY A 28 -37.48 -4.38 4.69
C GLY A 28 -37.62 -2.88 4.38
N LEU A 29 -36.76 -2.38 3.47
CA LEU A 29 -36.70 -0.98 3.06
C LEU A 29 -37.14 -0.83 1.60
N ASN A 30 -37.61 0.36 1.23
CA ASN A 30 -37.78 0.71 -0.17
C ASN A 30 -36.41 0.82 -0.87
N ILE A 31 -36.34 0.39 -2.14
CA ILE A 31 -35.12 0.48 -2.97
C ILE A 31 -34.51 1.89 -2.97
N ARG A 32 -35.33 2.96 -3.02
CA ARG A 32 -34.85 4.36 -2.96
C ARG A 32 -34.18 4.71 -1.63
N ASN A 33 -34.63 4.10 -0.53
CA ASN A 33 -33.99 4.28 0.78
C ASN A 33 -32.66 3.54 0.81
N VAL A 34 -32.60 2.34 0.24
CA VAL A 34 -31.35 1.57 0.08
C VAL A 34 -30.34 2.33 -0.78
N GLU A 35 -30.76 2.93 -1.89
CA GLU A 35 -29.91 3.78 -2.75
C GLU A 35 -29.35 4.97 -1.99
N ARG A 36 -30.19 5.64 -1.19
CA ARG A 36 -29.76 6.78 -0.36
C ARG A 36 -28.77 6.36 0.71
N HIS A 37 -29.02 5.24 1.38
CA HIS A 37 -28.10 4.69 2.38
C HIS A 37 -26.78 4.25 1.74
N ARG A 38 -26.82 3.57 0.59
CA ARG A 38 -25.62 3.16 -0.16
C ARG A 38 -24.82 4.37 -0.62
N ALA A 39 -25.45 5.37 -1.24
CA ALA A 39 -24.77 6.59 -1.67
C ALA A 39 -24.13 7.34 -0.49
N ARG A 40 -24.80 7.38 0.67
CA ARG A 40 -24.24 7.96 1.90
C ARG A 40 -23.05 7.14 2.40
N LEU A 41 -23.16 5.82 2.49
CA LEU A 41 -22.08 4.94 2.93
C LEU A 41 -20.87 5.01 1.99
N VAL A 42 -21.12 5.13 0.68
CA VAL A 42 -20.09 5.33 -0.35
C VAL A 42 -19.40 6.68 -0.19
N ARG A 43 -20.18 7.75 -0.02
CA ARG A 43 -19.63 9.09 0.22
C ARG A 43 -18.82 9.16 1.51
N ALA A 44 -19.27 8.44 2.55
CA ALA A 44 -18.58 8.34 3.83
C ALA A 44 -17.38 7.38 3.80
N GLY A 45 -17.06 6.75 2.66
CA GLY A 45 -15.96 5.78 2.54
C GLY A 45 -16.16 4.47 3.31
N LEU A 46 -17.34 4.27 3.91
CA LEU A 46 -17.74 3.06 4.65
C LEU A 46 -18.12 1.90 3.72
N MET A 47 -18.29 2.20 2.43
CA MET A 47 -18.66 1.24 1.42
C MET A 47 -18.09 1.68 0.06
N MET A 48 -17.73 0.75 -0.83
CA MET A 48 -17.28 1.12 -2.17
C MET A 48 -18.48 1.38 -3.10
N PRO A 49 -18.38 2.31 -4.08
CA PRO A 49 -19.43 2.50 -5.08
C PRO A 49 -19.76 1.17 -5.76
N SER A 50 -21.05 0.84 -5.90
CA SER A 50 -21.45 -0.22 -6.83
C SER A 50 -21.07 0.25 -8.23
N ALA A 51 -20.33 -0.56 -8.98
CA ALA A 51 -20.13 -0.32 -10.40
C ALA A 51 -21.50 -0.08 -11.07
N GLN A 52 -21.59 0.95 -11.92
CA GLN A 52 -22.78 1.21 -12.74
C GLN A 52 -23.21 -0.05 -13.52
N PRO A 53 -24.47 -0.15 -13.96
CA PRO A 53 -25.03 -1.36 -14.56
C PRO A 53 -24.19 -1.84 -15.75
N GLU A 54 -24.07 -3.15 -15.79
CA GLU A 54 -23.28 -3.98 -16.69
C GLU A 54 -23.61 -3.75 -18.17
N GLU A 55 -22.63 -3.29 -18.94
CA GLU A 55 -22.29 -4.06 -20.13
C GLU A 55 -21.34 -5.14 -19.65
N ALA A 56 -21.85 -6.37 -19.60
CA ALA A 56 -21.05 -7.56 -19.36
C ALA A 56 -20.07 -7.72 -20.53
N ALA A 57 -18.92 -7.06 -20.44
CA ALA A 57 -17.71 -7.69 -20.95
C ALA A 57 -17.53 -8.93 -20.07
N GLU A 58 -17.77 -10.11 -20.64
CA GLU A 58 -17.50 -11.40 -20.01
C GLU A 58 -16.04 -11.43 -19.51
N ALA A 59 -15.84 -10.93 -18.28
CA ALA A 59 -14.54 -10.86 -17.67
C ALA A 59 -14.25 -12.25 -17.08
N ASN A 60 -13.90 -13.19 -17.96
CA ASN A 60 -13.19 -14.39 -17.52
C ASN A 60 -12.03 -13.94 -16.63
N ALA A 61 -11.95 -14.46 -15.40
CA ALA A 61 -10.88 -14.13 -14.47
C ALA A 61 -9.54 -14.37 -15.15
N GLN A 62 -8.80 -13.29 -15.43
CA GLN A 62 -7.56 -13.34 -16.19
C GLN A 62 -6.43 -12.85 -15.31
N THR A 63 -5.34 -13.61 -15.30
CA THR A 63 -4.10 -13.23 -14.63
C THR A 63 -3.08 -12.89 -15.71
N TYR A 64 -2.31 -11.83 -15.50
CA TYR A 64 -1.23 -11.41 -16.37
C TYR A 64 0.06 -11.30 -15.58
N VAL A 65 1.16 -11.67 -16.21
CA VAL A 65 2.51 -11.41 -15.70
C VAL A 65 3.21 -10.53 -16.74
N ILE A 66 3.61 -9.34 -16.35
CA ILE A 66 4.09 -8.30 -17.26
C ILE A 66 5.51 -7.91 -16.87
N THR A 67 6.46 -8.10 -17.77
CA THR A 67 7.90 -7.76 -17.58
C THR A 67 8.40 -7.00 -18.80
N CYS A 68 9.62 -6.45 -18.75
CA CYS A 68 10.30 -5.96 -19.95
C CYS A 68 11.53 -6.80 -20.33
N ALA A 69 12.01 -6.62 -21.56
CA ALA A 69 13.26 -7.20 -22.06
C ALA A 69 14.07 -6.13 -22.78
N VAL A 70 15.34 -5.97 -22.39
CA VAL A 70 16.28 -5.09 -23.09
C VAL A 70 16.83 -5.86 -24.30
N ASN A 71 16.88 -5.20 -25.47
CA ASN A 71 17.55 -5.75 -26.67
C ASN A 71 19.03 -6.07 -26.39
N ALA A 72 19.65 -6.86 -27.26
CA ALA A 72 21.06 -7.25 -27.16
C ALA A 72 21.45 -7.87 -25.80
N SER A 73 20.48 -8.45 -25.09
CA SER A 73 20.66 -8.99 -23.74
C SER A 73 20.02 -10.36 -23.63
N LYS A 74 20.75 -11.33 -23.06
CA LYS A 74 20.24 -12.69 -22.83
C LYS A 74 19.14 -12.68 -21.78
N ALA A 75 18.13 -13.52 -21.96
CA ALA A 75 17.12 -13.73 -20.93
C ALA A 75 17.74 -14.43 -19.70
N HIS A 76 17.35 -14.01 -18.50
CA HIS A 76 17.83 -14.63 -17.26
C HIS A 76 17.18 -16.02 -17.09
N SER A 77 17.91 -17.07 -17.48
CA SER A 77 17.35 -18.42 -17.65
C SER A 77 16.56 -18.96 -16.44
N PRO A 78 17.06 -18.87 -15.19
CA PRO A 78 16.29 -19.34 -14.04
C PRO A 78 15.00 -18.54 -13.83
N TRP A 79 15.04 -17.23 -14.07
CA TRP A 79 13.87 -16.37 -13.89
C TRP A 79 12.78 -16.67 -14.93
N ILE A 80 13.15 -16.83 -16.20
CA ILE A 80 12.19 -17.22 -17.25
C ILE A 80 11.51 -18.55 -16.91
N LYS A 81 12.27 -19.56 -16.48
CA LYS A 81 11.71 -20.87 -16.12
C LYS A 81 10.72 -20.76 -14.96
N THR A 82 11.08 -20.07 -13.89
CA THR A 82 10.18 -19.90 -12.73
C THR A 82 8.95 -19.07 -13.09
N MET A 83 9.10 -18.04 -13.94
CA MET A 83 7.98 -17.21 -14.40
C MET A 83 7.02 -17.98 -15.31
N GLN A 84 7.53 -18.86 -16.19
CA GLN A 84 6.72 -19.76 -17.01
C GLN A 84 5.95 -20.77 -16.14
N LEU A 85 6.61 -21.35 -15.13
CA LEU A 85 5.95 -22.20 -14.14
C LEU A 85 4.81 -21.46 -13.44
N TYR A 86 5.09 -20.25 -12.94
CA TYR A 86 4.08 -19.41 -12.29
C TYR A 86 2.89 -19.14 -13.24
N CYS A 87 3.17 -18.79 -14.49
CA CYS A 87 2.11 -18.56 -15.48
C CYS A 87 1.27 -19.82 -15.71
N SER A 88 1.90 -20.98 -15.87
CA SER A 88 1.21 -22.25 -16.06
C SER A 88 0.30 -22.59 -14.86
N MET A 89 0.81 -22.49 -13.64
CA MET A 89 0.06 -22.83 -12.42
C MET A 89 -1.10 -21.88 -12.14
N ARG A 90 -0.95 -20.61 -12.55
CA ARG A 90 -1.93 -19.55 -12.30
C ARG A 90 -2.86 -19.28 -13.49
N GLY A 91 -2.70 -20.00 -14.60
CA GLY A 91 -3.40 -19.71 -15.86
C GLY A 91 -3.13 -18.29 -16.35
N ALA A 92 -1.93 -17.77 -16.09
CA ALA A 92 -1.58 -16.39 -16.39
C ALA A 92 -0.99 -16.24 -17.80
N ARG A 93 -1.29 -15.12 -18.45
CA ARG A 93 -0.67 -14.72 -19.70
C ARG A 93 0.61 -13.93 -19.43
N LEU A 94 1.73 -14.40 -19.95
CA LEU A 94 3.00 -13.67 -19.93
C LEU A 94 3.03 -12.61 -21.04
N MET A 95 3.39 -11.38 -20.69
CA MET A 95 3.62 -10.26 -21.61
C MET A 95 5.00 -9.68 -21.37
N VAL A 96 5.82 -9.61 -22.42
CA VAL A 96 7.18 -9.06 -22.37
C VAL A 96 7.23 -7.80 -23.24
N ILE A 97 7.46 -6.64 -22.61
CA ILE A 97 7.58 -5.36 -23.32
C ILE A 97 9.02 -5.24 -23.84
N PRO A 98 9.27 -5.25 -25.16
CA PRO A 98 10.61 -5.08 -25.71
C PRO A 98 11.04 -3.62 -25.58
N LEU A 99 12.22 -3.40 -25.01
CA LEU A 99 12.88 -2.11 -24.90
C LEU A 99 14.09 -2.05 -25.84
N ARG A 100 14.44 -0.82 -26.23
CA ARG A 100 15.62 -0.53 -27.05
C ARG A 100 16.60 0.31 -26.23
N TYR A 101 17.83 -0.15 -26.19
CA TYR A 101 18.99 0.51 -25.61
C TYR A 101 20.14 0.36 -26.61
N GLN A 102 20.70 1.51 -26.99
CA GLN A 102 21.90 1.56 -27.79
C GLN A 102 23.05 1.85 -26.83
N ASN A 103 24.01 0.93 -26.74
CA ASN A 103 25.19 1.12 -25.90
C ASN A 103 26.18 2.08 -26.59
N PRO A 104 26.33 3.34 -26.11
CA PRO A 104 27.17 4.32 -26.79
C PRO A 104 28.66 4.01 -26.78
N THR A 105 29.13 3.11 -25.91
CA THR A 105 30.56 2.79 -25.77
C THR A 105 30.96 1.46 -26.39
N ASN A 106 29.98 0.72 -26.94
CA ASN A 106 30.25 -0.46 -27.75
C ASN A 106 30.75 -0.03 -29.15
N ARG A 107 32.07 -0.11 -29.38
CA ARG A 107 32.72 0.25 -30.66
C ARG A 107 32.36 -0.72 -31.80
N ASP A 108 31.92 -1.93 -31.45
CA ASP A 108 31.50 -2.98 -32.40
C ASP A 108 29.99 -3.00 -32.64
N ALA A 109 29.22 -2.05 -32.06
CA ALA A 109 27.77 -1.92 -32.26
C ALA A 109 27.42 -1.43 -33.69
N LYS A 110 27.80 -2.22 -34.71
CA LYS A 110 27.31 -2.06 -36.09
C LYS A 110 25.93 -2.68 -36.18
N ARG A 111 24.83 -1.91 -36.13
CA ARG A 111 23.44 -2.31 -36.54
C ARG A 111 22.83 -3.62 -35.98
N ASP A 112 23.56 -4.45 -35.26
CA ASP A 112 23.27 -5.86 -34.96
C ASP A 112 22.84 -6.07 -33.49
N ASP A 113 22.58 -4.98 -32.77
CA ASP A 113 22.05 -5.00 -31.40
C ASP A 113 20.50 -5.03 -31.37
N GLU A 114 19.83 -5.12 -32.53
CA GLU A 114 18.37 -5.18 -32.64
C GLU A 114 17.84 -6.62 -32.60
N TRP A 115 18.25 -7.39 -31.59
CA TRP A 115 17.72 -8.71 -31.31
C TRP A 115 17.21 -8.83 -29.88
N TRP A 116 16.25 -9.74 -29.70
CA TRP A 116 15.78 -10.21 -28.40
C TRP A 116 16.01 -11.71 -28.31
N ASP A 117 16.30 -12.20 -27.11
CA ASP A 117 16.48 -13.63 -26.86
C ASP A 117 15.29 -14.43 -27.40
N SER A 118 15.56 -15.46 -28.22
CA SER A 118 14.53 -16.21 -28.95
C SER A 118 13.48 -16.84 -28.03
N ARG A 119 13.82 -17.11 -26.76
CA ARG A 119 12.90 -17.62 -25.74
C ARG A 119 11.82 -16.61 -25.34
N LEU A 120 12.04 -15.33 -25.61
CA LEU A 120 11.12 -14.23 -25.27
C LEU A 120 10.19 -13.87 -26.42
N VAL A 121 10.57 -14.19 -27.67
CA VAL A 121 9.83 -13.83 -28.90
C VAL A 121 8.34 -14.19 -28.82
N PRO A 122 7.92 -15.38 -28.34
CA PRO A 122 6.50 -15.72 -28.24
C PRO A 122 5.68 -14.83 -27.30
N TYR A 123 6.32 -14.09 -26.41
CA TYR A 123 5.68 -13.28 -25.38
C TYR A 123 5.81 -11.78 -25.63
N LEU A 124 6.48 -11.35 -26.71
CA LEU A 124 6.71 -9.94 -26.99
C LEU A 124 5.39 -9.22 -27.29
N VAL A 125 5.18 -8.09 -26.62
CA VAL A 125 4.03 -7.20 -26.85
C VAL A 125 4.58 -5.81 -27.12
N SER A 126 4.24 -5.24 -28.28
CA SER A 126 4.65 -3.90 -28.71
C SER A 126 3.49 -2.90 -28.77
N GLU A 127 2.25 -3.36 -28.62
CA GLU A 127 1.05 -2.53 -28.76
C GLU A 127 0.46 -2.14 -27.41
N ARG A 128 -0.18 -0.97 -27.39
CA ARG A 128 -0.98 -0.53 -26.26
C ARG A 128 -2.14 -1.49 -26.04
N THR A 129 -2.20 -2.13 -24.87
CA THR A 129 -3.19 -3.16 -24.58
C THR A 129 -3.99 -2.80 -23.34
N LYS A 130 -5.32 -2.65 -23.47
CA LYS A 130 -6.21 -2.49 -22.34
C LYS A 130 -6.57 -3.87 -21.77
N ILE A 131 -6.02 -4.22 -20.61
CA ILE A 131 -6.17 -5.56 -20.01
C ILE A 131 -7.24 -5.62 -18.90
N ALA A 132 -7.68 -4.46 -18.41
CA ALA A 132 -8.82 -4.36 -17.50
C ALA A 132 -9.57 -3.04 -17.72
N ARG A 133 -10.74 -2.89 -17.10
CA ARG A 133 -11.56 -1.67 -17.20
C ARG A 133 -10.76 -0.39 -16.91
N ASN A 134 -9.91 -0.44 -15.88
CA ASN A 134 -9.14 0.67 -15.34
C ASN A 134 -7.62 0.48 -15.46
N LEU A 135 -7.12 -0.38 -16.37
CA LEU A 135 -5.70 -0.66 -16.50
C LEU A 135 -5.27 -0.84 -17.96
N ILE A 136 -4.21 -0.11 -18.35
CA ILE A 136 -3.65 -0.14 -19.70
C ILE A 136 -2.15 -0.45 -19.62
N VAL A 137 -1.70 -1.41 -20.43
CA VAL A 137 -0.28 -1.71 -20.67
C VAL A 137 0.20 -0.86 -21.85
N LEU A 138 1.17 0.01 -21.61
CA LEU A 138 1.72 0.96 -22.58
C LEU A 138 2.95 0.36 -23.26
N ALA A 139 2.79 -0.77 -23.94
CA ALA A 139 3.91 -1.47 -24.57
C ALA A 139 4.42 -0.77 -25.85
N ASP A 140 3.62 0.15 -26.41
CA ASP A 140 3.96 1.07 -27.49
C ASP A 140 5.03 2.10 -27.09
N ILE A 141 5.11 2.44 -25.81
CA ILE A 141 6.02 3.45 -25.29
C ILE A 141 7.33 2.79 -24.87
N LYS A 142 8.41 3.12 -25.58
CA LYS A 142 9.76 2.62 -25.29
C LYS A 142 10.51 3.59 -24.38
N THR A 143 10.60 3.27 -23.10
CA THR A 143 11.45 4.05 -22.18
C THR A 143 12.91 3.65 -22.31
N GLN A 144 13.81 4.62 -22.15
CA GLN A 144 15.25 4.38 -22.09
C GLN A 144 15.61 3.57 -20.85
N PRO A 145 16.30 2.41 -20.97
CA PRO A 145 16.69 1.59 -19.81
C PRO A 145 17.59 2.26 -18.78
N THR A 146 18.18 3.42 -19.11
CA THR A 146 19.00 4.27 -18.23
C THR A 146 18.24 5.47 -17.66
N ALA A 147 16.93 5.58 -17.87
CA ALA A 147 16.14 6.70 -17.37
C ALA A 147 16.12 6.75 -15.83
N VAL A 148 16.44 7.92 -15.26
CA VAL A 148 16.46 8.12 -13.81
C VAL A 148 15.06 7.93 -13.20
N ASN A 149 14.04 8.52 -13.83
CA ASN A 149 12.64 8.37 -13.45
C ASN A 149 11.83 7.82 -14.63
N PRO A 150 11.55 6.50 -14.67
CA PRO A 150 10.85 5.91 -15.81
C PRO A 150 9.40 6.36 -15.93
N LEU A 151 8.79 6.87 -14.86
CA LEU A 151 7.37 7.28 -14.83
C LEU A 151 7.17 8.74 -15.26
N GLN A 152 8.25 9.50 -15.51
CA GLN A 152 8.14 10.91 -15.83
C GLN A 152 7.33 11.13 -17.12
N LYS A 153 6.35 12.05 -17.08
CA LYS A 153 5.43 12.40 -18.19
C LYS A 153 4.34 11.38 -18.51
N TRP A 154 4.34 10.20 -17.90
CA TRP A 154 3.34 9.16 -18.17
C TRP A 154 2.16 9.18 -17.21
N GLN A 155 2.10 10.14 -16.30
CA GLN A 155 1.01 10.26 -15.34
C GLN A 155 -0.34 10.46 -16.00
N THR A 156 -0.43 11.11 -17.17
CA THR A 156 -1.70 11.55 -17.77
C THR A 156 -2.13 10.77 -19.01
N VAL A 157 -1.23 9.96 -19.60
CA VAL A 157 -1.40 9.39 -20.95
C VAL A 157 -2.53 8.36 -21.09
N THR A 158 -3.04 7.84 -19.97
CA THR A 158 -4.13 6.85 -19.90
C THR A 158 -5.45 7.43 -19.41
N GLY A 159 -5.58 8.77 -19.33
CA GLY A 159 -6.77 9.40 -18.75
C GLY A 159 -6.93 9.00 -17.28
N THR A 160 -8.06 8.38 -16.93
CA THR A 160 -8.36 7.92 -15.56
C THR A 160 -7.88 6.50 -15.26
N ALA A 161 -7.43 5.73 -16.26
CA ALA A 161 -6.94 4.38 -16.04
C ALA A 161 -5.51 4.36 -15.48
N SER A 162 -5.20 3.34 -14.68
CA SER A 162 -3.85 2.98 -14.28
C SER A 162 -3.01 2.55 -15.50
N ALA A 163 -1.69 2.65 -15.38
CA ALA A 163 -0.75 2.40 -16.47
C ALA A 163 0.43 1.52 -16.03
N ILE A 164 0.80 0.56 -16.88
CA ILE A 164 2.02 -0.24 -16.74
C ILE A 164 2.93 0.04 -17.94
N ILE A 165 4.18 0.41 -17.69
CA ILE A 165 5.23 0.58 -18.70
C ILE A 165 6.38 -0.42 -18.51
N GLY A 166 7.05 -0.78 -19.60
CA GLY A 166 8.24 -1.63 -19.54
C GLY A 166 9.45 -0.81 -19.10
N HIS A 167 10.15 -1.17 -18.02
CA HIS A 167 11.44 -0.56 -17.66
C HIS A 167 12.20 -1.45 -16.64
N PRO A 168 13.55 -1.56 -16.69
CA PRO A 168 14.29 -2.42 -15.77
C PRO A 168 14.32 -1.94 -14.32
N LYS A 169 14.26 -0.62 -14.10
CA LYS A 169 14.02 -0.02 -12.77
C LYS A 169 12.54 -0.12 -12.42
N ILE A 170 12.24 -0.67 -11.24
CA ILE A 170 10.90 -0.69 -10.64
C ILE A 170 10.58 0.67 -10.04
N ALA A 171 9.41 1.20 -10.40
CA ALA A 171 8.87 2.43 -9.87
C ALA A 171 7.34 2.33 -9.83
N LEU A 172 6.73 3.02 -8.88
CA LEU A 172 5.28 3.12 -8.75
C LEU A 172 4.93 4.51 -8.22
N LYS A 173 3.87 5.10 -8.74
CA LYS A 173 3.33 6.35 -8.25
C LYS A 173 1.82 6.39 -8.36
N THR A 174 1.17 6.77 -7.27
CA THR A 174 -0.24 7.18 -7.28
C THR A 174 -0.42 8.54 -7.95
N VAL A 175 -1.44 8.67 -8.78
CA VAL A 175 -1.84 9.96 -9.37
C VAL A 175 -3.24 10.29 -8.88
N ALA A 176 -3.39 11.52 -8.37
CA ALA A 176 -4.64 12.00 -7.81
C ALA A 176 -5.76 12.02 -8.85
N THR A 177 -6.94 11.61 -8.42
CA THR A 177 -8.18 11.58 -9.21
C THR A 177 -9.29 12.33 -8.47
N ASN A 178 -10.38 12.63 -9.17
CA ASN A 178 -11.52 13.36 -8.59
C ASN A 178 -12.05 12.68 -7.32
N PRO A 179 -12.65 13.46 -6.39
CA PRO A 179 -13.30 12.91 -5.21
C PRO A 179 -14.24 11.75 -5.52
N GLY A 180 -14.14 10.66 -4.75
CA GLY A 180 -14.94 9.44 -4.94
C GLY A 180 -14.46 8.51 -6.07
N VAL A 181 -13.45 8.90 -6.85
CA VAL A 181 -12.79 8.04 -7.84
C VAL A 181 -11.49 7.51 -7.25
N PRO A 182 -11.24 6.19 -7.25
CA PRO A 182 -9.98 5.63 -6.76
C PRO A 182 -8.77 6.21 -7.49
N ALA A 183 -7.71 6.50 -6.73
CA ALA A 183 -6.44 6.96 -7.30
C ALA A 183 -5.93 5.96 -8.34
N LYS A 184 -5.37 6.47 -9.43
CA LYS A 184 -4.74 5.59 -10.43
C LYS A 184 -3.29 5.32 -10.07
N LEU A 185 -2.82 4.15 -10.49
CA LEU A 185 -1.45 3.71 -10.32
C LEU A 185 -0.71 3.80 -11.66
N VAL A 186 0.45 4.44 -11.67
CA VAL A 186 1.38 4.41 -12.80
C VAL A 186 2.64 3.73 -12.32
N MET A 187 3.05 2.66 -13.02
CA MET A 187 4.17 1.84 -12.57
C MET A 187 5.00 1.30 -13.73
N SER A 188 6.25 0.99 -13.43
CA SER A 188 7.12 0.21 -14.30
C SER A 188 7.29 -1.21 -13.78
N THR A 189 7.72 -2.10 -14.67
CA THR A 189 7.72 -3.55 -14.42
C THR A 189 8.93 -4.08 -13.65
N GLY A 190 10.12 -3.98 -14.24
CA GLY A 190 11.24 -4.89 -13.98
C GLY A 190 11.57 -5.69 -15.25
N ALA A 191 12.80 -6.20 -15.32
CA ALA A 191 13.30 -6.89 -16.50
C ALA A 191 13.32 -8.41 -16.36
N CYS A 192 13.33 -9.10 -17.50
CA CYS A 192 13.56 -10.54 -17.59
C CYS A 192 14.87 -10.92 -18.28
N THR A 193 15.65 -9.92 -18.70
CA THR A 193 17.00 -10.04 -19.28
C THR A 193 18.06 -9.76 -18.22
N VAL A 194 19.28 -10.25 -18.44
CA VAL A 194 20.43 -9.85 -17.61
C VAL A 194 20.83 -8.40 -17.89
N GLU A 195 21.54 -7.78 -16.96
CA GLU A 195 22.07 -6.43 -17.10
C GLU A 195 23.09 -6.34 -18.25
N SER A 196 22.94 -5.35 -19.12
CA SER A 196 23.86 -5.04 -20.21
C SER A 196 23.84 -3.54 -20.46
N TYR A 197 24.87 -2.84 -19.99
CA TYR A 197 24.92 -1.37 -19.97
C TYR A 197 26.31 -0.86 -20.34
N SER A 198 26.37 0.34 -20.93
CA SER A 198 27.63 1.07 -21.16
C SER A 198 28.38 1.39 -19.87
N ASP A 199 29.67 1.64 -19.95
CA ASP A 199 30.53 2.18 -18.89
C ASP A 199 30.38 3.70 -18.66
N THR A 200 29.38 4.35 -19.28
CA THR A 200 29.03 5.75 -18.98
C THR A 200 28.36 5.91 -17.61
N ASN A 201 28.30 7.14 -17.08
CA ASN A 201 27.57 7.45 -15.84
C ASN A 201 26.11 6.96 -15.88
N ALA A 202 25.41 7.19 -16.99
CA ALA A 202 24.03 6.74 -17.17
C ALA A 202 23.92 5.21 -17.22
N GLY A 203 24.89 4.54 -17.85
CA GLY A 203 24.95 3.08 -17.87
C GLY A 203 25.25 2.46 -16.51
N ALA A 204 26.20 3.03 -15.75
CA ALA A 204 26.51 2.60 -14.38
C ALA A 204 25.31 2.75 -13.44
N SER A 205 24.61 3.89 -13.50
CA SER A 205 23.37 4.11 -12.76
C SER A 205 22.26 3.15 -13.19
N GLY A 206 22.08 2.95 -14.50
CA GLY A 206 21.11 2.01 -15.06
C GLY A 206 21.38 0.57 -14.58
N LYS A 207 22.64 0.14 -14.58
CA LYS A 207 23.09 -1.16 -14.07
C LYS A 207 22.76 -1.32 -12.58
N PHE A 208 23.07 -0.33 -11.75
CA PHE A 208 22.79 -0.38 -10.31
C PHE A 208 21.29 -0.56 -9.99
N HIS A 209 20.41 0.07 -10.78
CA HIS A 209 18.96 -0.04 -10.60
C HIS A 209 18.28 -1.12 -11.44
N HIS A 210 19.04 -1.89 -12.23
CA HIS A 210 18.48 -2.97 -13.03
C HIS A 210 17.93 -4.05 -12.11
N THR A 211 16.61 -4.25 -12.14
CA THR A 211 15.93 -5.20 -11.27
C THR A 211 15.26 -6.25 -12.11
N LEU A 212 15.64 -7.52 -11.90
CA LEU A 212 14.83 -8.64 -12.37
C LEU A 212 13.48 -8.58 -11.67
N GLY A 213 12.39 -8.62 -12.41
CA GLY A 213 11.05 -8.56 -11.84
C GLY A 213 9.94 -8.47 -12.87
N ALA A 214 8.71 -8.57 -12.39
CA ALA A 214 7.50 -8.44 -13.19
C ALA A 214 6.37 -7.83 -12.34
N VAL A 215 5.33 -7.38 -13.00
CA VAL A 215 4.05 -7.00 -12.39
C VAL A 215 3.06 -8.13 -12.61
N VAL A 216 2.49 -8.63 -11.51
CA VAL A 216 1.34 -9.53 -11.54
C VAL A 216 0.07 -8.68 -11.53
N VAL A 217 -0.85 -9.00 -12.43
CA VAL A 217 -2.18 -8.39 -12.50
C VAL A 217 -3.22 -9.50 -12.42
N GLU A 218 -4.07 -9.47 -11.41
CA GLU A 218 -5.21 -10.36 -11.28
C GLU A 218 -6.48 -9.55 -11.50
N VAL A 219 -7.14 -9.79 -12.63
CA VAL A 219 -8.44 -9.19 -12.96
C VAL A 219 -9.54 -10.06 -12.35
N ASP A 220 -10.42 -9.41 -11.59
CA ASP A 220 -11.52 -10.02 -10.85
C ASP A 220 -12.76 -9.13 -10.95
N GLY A 221 -13.45 -9.25 -12.09
CA GLY A 221 -14.56 -8.36 -12.46
C GLY A 221 -14.13 -6.89 -12.44
N PRO A 222 -14.72 -6.03 -11.58
CA PRO A 222 -14.33 -4.63 -11.47
C PRO A 222 -13.06 -4.40 -10.63
N ARG A 223 -12.54 -5.43 -9.97
CA ARG A 223 -11.33 -5.35 -9.12
C ARG A 223 -10.11 -5.77 -9.93
N THR A 224 -9.03 -5.04 -9.74
CA THR A 224 -7.74 -5.34 -10.36
C THR A 224 -6.68 -5.34 -9.26
N HIS A 225 -6.22 -6.51 -8.87
CA HIS A 225 -5.12 -6.63 -7.90
C HIS A 225 -3.79 -6.58 -8.65
N ILE A 226 -2.89 -5.70 -8.22
CA ILE A 226 -1.62 -5.45 -8.89
C ILE A 226 -0.52 -5.48 -7.84
N ARG A 227 0.59 -6.15 -8.14
CA ARG A 227 1.77 -6.19 -7.28
C ARG A 227 3.03 -6.57 -8.06
N HIS A 228 4.18 -6.10 -7.60
CA HIS A 228 5.47 -6.50 -8.17
C HIS A 228 5.94 -7.83 -7.58
N ILE A 229 6.58 -8.65 -8.40
CA ILE A 229 7.34 -9.84 -7.99
C ILE A 229 8.79 -9.68 -8.45
N CYS A 230 9.74 -10.01 -7.58
CA CYS A 230 11.18 -9.85 -7.85
C CYS A 230 11.92 -11.13 -7.45
N PRO A 231 12.55 -11.87 -8.38
CA PRO A 231 13.29 -13.06 -8.04
C PRO A 231 14.60 -12.77 -7.30
N MET A 232 15.06 -13.81 -6.61
CA MET A 232 16.43 -14.01 -6.17
C MET A 232 17.33 -14.35 -7.37
N LYS A 233 18.65 -14.37 -7.15
CA LYS A 233 19.63 -14.66 -8.22
C LYS A 233 19.41 -16.05 -8.85
N ASP A 234 18.91 -17.01 -8.09
CA ASP A 234 18.57 -18.36 -8.57
C ASP A 234 17.22 -18.43 -9.32
N GLY A 235 16.55 -17.28 -9.53
CA GLY A 235 15.26 -17.20 -10.19
C GLY A 235 14.06 -17.53 -9.29
N SER A 236 14.27 -17.88 -8.01
CA SER A 236 13.18 -18.15 -7.08
C SER A 236 12.53 -16.86 -6.57
N PHE A 237 11.23 -16.86 -6.29
CA PHE A 237 10.53 -15.73 -5.70
C PHE A 237 9.39 -16.18 -4.80
N ILE A 238 8.88 -15.27 -3.97
CA ILE A 238 7.70 -15.49 -3.15
C ILE A 238 6.61 -14.55 -3.65
N ASP A 239 5.41 -15.08 -3.80
CA ASP A 239 4.19 -14.33 -4.04
C ASP A 239 3.13 -14.79 -3.05
N LEU A 240 2.73 -13.88 -2.14
CA LEU A 240 1.83 -14.14 -1.03
C LEU A 240 2.34 -15.31 -0.14
N ASP A 241 1.65 -16.44 -0.16
CA ASP A 241 1.91 -17.64 0.64
C ASP A 241 2.67 -18.74 -0.11
N THR A 242 3.08 -18.49 -1.36
CA THR A 242 3.71 -19.50 -2.20
C THR A 242 5.09 -19.06 -2.68
N LYS A 243 6.08 -19.93 -2.52
CA LYS A 243 7.42 -19.78 -3.08
C LYS A 243 7.53 -20.56 -4.38
N TYR A 244 7.97 -19.90 -5.44
CA TYR A 244 8.17 -20.49 -6.75
C TYR A 244 9.66 -20.64 -7.02
N THR A 245 10.06 -21.79 -7.54
CA THR A 245 11.44 -22.12 -7.91
C THR A 245 11.47 -22.72 -9.31
N VAL A 246 12.65 -22.89 -9.89
CA VAL A 246 12.81 -23.60 -11.18
C VAL A 246 12.37 -25.07 -11.11
N LYS A 247 12.20 -25.64 -9.90
CA LYS A 247 11.83 -27.04 -9.68
C LYS A 247 10.34 -27.23 -9.39
N GLY A 248 9.60 -26.18 -9.07
CA GLY A 248 8.23 -26.27 -8.58
C GLY A 248 7.83 -25.15 -7.63
N ALA A 249 6.59 -25.18 -7.18
CA ALA A 249 6.06 -24.32 -6.14
C ALA A 249 5.99 -25.05 -4.80
N GLU A 250 6.27 -24.34 -3.71
CA GLU A 250 6.21 -24.84 -2.34
C GLU A 250 5.59 -23.78 -1.42
N PRO A 251 5.01 -24.16 -0.26
CA PRO A 251 4.54 -23.18 0.72
C PRO A 251 5.66 -22.19 1.10
N ALA A 252 5.34 -20.90 1.07
CA ALA A 252 6.30 -19.88 1.45
C ALA A 252 6.58 -19.91 2.95
N PRO A 253 7.83 -19.61 3.36
CA PRO A 253 8.09 -19.22 4.73
C PRO A 253 7.29 -17.96 5.08
N ARG A 254 6.97 -17.82 6.38
CA ARG A 254 6.30 -16.65 6.94
C ARG A 254 6.93 -15.34 6.48
N ALA A 255 6.12 -14.35 6.10
CA ALA A 255 6.60 -13.02 5.77
C ALA A 255 7.39 -12.41 6.95
N GLU A 256 8.45 -11.67 6.65
CA GLU A 256 9.30 -11.07 7.69
C GLU A 256 8.57 -9.89 8.34
N VAL A 257 8.02 -8.98 7.53
CA VAL A 257 7.31 -7.79 7.99
C VAL A 257 6.08 -7.53 7.14
N LEU A 258 4.96 -7.20 7.78
CA LEU A 258 3.83 -6.51 7.16
C LEU A 258 3.82 -5.06 7.68
N THR A 259 4.10 -4.09 6.82
CA THR A 259 3.99 -2.67 7.16
C THR A 259 2.64 -2.15 6.67
N MET A 260 1.78 -1.75 7.61
CA MET A 260 0.45 -1.23 7.31
C MET A 260 0.52 0.22 6.84
N GLY A 261 -0.46 0.62 6.03
CA GLY A 261 -0.72 2.03 5.75
C GLY A 261 -1.19 2.77 7.01
N ASP A 262 -1.00 4.08 7.06
CA ASP A 262 -1.32 4.94 8.21
C ASP A 262 -2.74 4.69 8.75
N ILE A 263 -2.88 4.40 10.04
CA ILE A 263 -4.06 3.71 10.58
C ILE A 263 -5.19 4.67 10.97
N HIS A 264 -4.85 5.75 11.68
CA HIS A 264 -5.79 6.70 12.28
C HIS A 264 -6.97 5.99 12.95
N ALA A 265 -6.75 5.32 14.08
CA ALA A 265 -7.67 4.31 14.64
C ALA A 265 -9.14 4.76 14.80
N GLU A 266 -9.40 6.03 15.14
CA GLU A 266 -10.75 6.62 15.19
C GLU A 266 -11.45 6.64 13.81
N MET A 267 -10.65 6.76 12.75
CA MET A 267 -11.03 6.80 11.34
C MET A 267 -10.63 5.52 10.60
N ALA A 268 -10.27 4.43 11.30
CA ALA A 268 -9.85 3.18 10.66
C ALA A 268 -10.99 2.63 9.79
N SER A 269 -10.69 2.19 8.56
CA SER A 269 -11.67 1.58 7.69
C SER A 269 -11.91 0.13 8.13
N PRO A 270 -13.13 -0.26 8.60
CA PRO A 270 -13.39 -1.63 9.01
C PRO A 270 -13.18 -2.65 7.89
N VAL A 271 -13.43 -2.22 6.64
CA VAL A 271 -13.21 -3.02 5.43
C VAL A 271 -11.72 -3.32 5.24
N VAL A 272 -10.85 -2.32 5.45
CA VAL A 272 -9.40 -2.53 5.33
C VAL A 272 -8.90 -3.36 6.50
N THR A 273 -9.33 -3.09 7.73
CA THR A 273 -8.94 -3.90 8.90
C THR A 273 -9.27 -5.38 8.72
N GLN A 274 -10.46 -5.69 8.19
CA GLN A 274 -10.84 -7.08 7.90
C GLN A 274 -9.99 -7.68 6.78
N ALA A 275 -9.75 -6.93 5.69
CA ALA A 275 -8.88 -7.38 4.61
C ALA A 275 -7.43 -7.61 5.08
N THR A 276 -6.93 -6.78 6.01
CA THR A 276 -5.60 -6.92 6.61
C THR A 276 -5.52 -8.18 7.46
N ARG A 277 -6.59 -8.54 8.20
CA ARG A 277 -6.67 -9.82 8.91
C ARG A 277 -6.52 -10.99 7.94
N GLU A 278 -7.31 -11.00 6.86
CA GLU A 278 -7.26 -12.07 5.84
C GLU A 278 -5.87 -12.17 5.21
N LEU A 279 -5.22 -11.04 4.94
CA LEU A 279 -3.85 -11.00 4.44
C LEU A 279 -2.84 -11.55 5.47
N ALA A 280 -2.98 -11.16 6.74
CA ALA A 280 -2.11 -11.62 7.82
C ALA A 280 -2.26 -13.12 8.09
N GLU A 281 -3.47 -13.67 7.99
CA GLU A 281 -3.74 -15.10 8.09
C GLU A 281 -3.07 -15.87 6.93
N LEU A 282 -3.06 -15.29 5.72
CA LEU A 282 -2.42 -15.88 4.54
C LEU A 282 -0.89 -15.90 4.65
N ILE A 283 -0.27 -14.74 4.89
CA ILE A 283 1.21 -14.60 4.82
C ILE A 283 1.91 -14.83 6.18
N ARG A 284 1.13 -14.86 7.28
CA ARG A 284 1.55 -15.10 8.66
C ARG A 284 2.79 -14.28 9.05
N PRO A 285 2.72 -12.94 9.03
CA PRO A 285 3.90 -12.11 9.23
C PRO A 285 4.53 -12.32 10.61
N LYS A 286 5.85 -12.23 10.71
CA LYS A 286 6.57 -12.27 11.99
C LYS A 286 6.42 -10.95 12.76
N ALA A 287 6.51 -9.83 12.05
CA ALA A 287 6.31 -8.51 12.60
C ALA A 287 5.23 -7.71 11.85
N LEU A 288 4.42 -6.97 12.59
CA LEU A 288 3.49 -5.97 12.08
C LEU A 288 4.01 -4.58 12.43
N VAL A 289 4.13 -3.68 11.45
CA VAL A 289 4.60 -2.31 11.67
C VAL A 289 3.44 -1.34 11.49
N LEU A 290 3.19 -0.51 12.51
CA LEU A 290 2.08 0.43 12.59
C LEU A 290 2.57 1.87 12.49
N HIS A 291 1.95 2.64 11.60
CA HIS A 291 2.19 4.07 11.41
C HIS A 291 0.92 4.88 11.69
N ASP A 292 1.09 6.11 12.20
CA ASP A 292 0.00 7.07 12.46
C ASP A 292 -1.23 6.42 13.10
N VAL A 293 -1.02 5.70 14.19
CA VAL A 293 -2.08 4.94 14.86
C VAL A 293 -3.07 5.86 15.55
N LEU A 294 -2.57 6.83 16.31
CA LEU A 294 -3.38 7.89 16.88
C LEU A 294 -3.86 8.82 15.76
N ASN A 295 -5.14 9.16 15.71
CA ASN A 295 -5.64 10.18 14.77
C ASN A 295 -5.44 11.60 15.36
N PHE A 296 -5.50 11.71 16.69
CA PHE A 296 -5.54 12.94 17.46
C PHE A 296 -6.54 13.98 16.93
N GLY A 297 -7.68 13.49 16.43
CA GLY A 297 -8.73 14.32 15.85
C GLY A 297 -9.54 15.06 16.91
N SER A 298 -9.70 14.46 18.09
CA SER A 298 -10.47 15.01 19.23
C SER A 298 -9.94 16.36 19.71
N ALA A 299 -8.63 16.57 19.61
CA ALA A 299 -7.93 17.79 20.00
C ALA A 299 -6.99 18.31 18.90
N SER A 300 -7.35 18.09 17.62
CA SER A 300 -6.51 18.48 16.49
C SER A 300 -6.27 19.99 16.43
N HIS A 301 -5.02 20.38 16.21
CA HIS A 301 -4.65 21.78 15.99
C HIS A 301 -5.04 22.28 14.59
N HIS A 302 -5.38 21.39 13.66
CA HIS A 302 -5.93 21.74 12.35
C HIS A 302 -7.43 22.06 12.40
N ALA A 303 -8.13 21.59 13.43
CA ALA A 303 -9.57 21.79 13.55
C ALA A 303 -9.90 23.26 13.87
N LYS A 304 -10.80 23.85 13.07
CA LYS A 304 -11.35 25.20 13.30
C LYS A 304 -12.60 25.15 14.20
N PHE A 305 -13.11 26.31 14.60
CA PHE A 305 -14.25 26.44 15.51
C PHE A 305 -15.44 25.53 15.15
N PHE A 306 -15.93 25.57 13.91
CA PHE A 306 -17.10 24.77 13.50
C PHE A 306 -16.85 23.26 13.51
N GLU A 307 -15.62 22.82 13.25
CA GLU A 307 -15.26 21.41 13.33
C GLU A 307 -15.18 20.94 14.79
N LYS A 308 -14.56 21.76 15.67
CA LYS A 308 -14.56 21.51 17.12
C LYS A 308 -15.97 21.45 17.68
N PHE A 309 -16.84 22.39 17.30
CA PHE A 309 -18.24 22.40 17.72
C PHE A 309 -18.99 21.17 17.19
N ARG A 310 -18.73 20.74 15.94
CA ARG A 310 -19.31 19.51 15.39
C ARG A 310 -18.92 18.29 16.24
N ARG A 311 -17.63 18.15 16.58
CA ARG A 311 -17.14 17.07 17.44
C ARG A 311 -17.77 17.10 18.82
N HIS A 312 -17.91 18.29 19.42
CA HIS A 312 -18.58 18.48 20.70
C HIS A 312 -20.02 17.97 20.67
N VAL A 313 -20.81 18.40 19.68
CA VAL A 313 -22.20 17.97 19.54
C VAL A 313 -22.32 16.48 19.19
N SER A 314 -21.34 15.89 18.49
CA SER A 314 -21.29 14.46 18.21
C SER A 314 -20.67 13.60 19.31
N GLY A 315 -20.17 14.19 20.40
CA GLY A 315 -19.53 13.47 21.50
C GLY A 315 -18.16 12.87 21.16
N THR A 316 -17.44 13.44 20.19
CA THR A 316 -16.11 12.98 19.73
C THR A 316 -14.98 13.98 20.02
N SER A 317 -15.20 14.95 20.92
CA SER A 317 -14.18 15.91 21.37
C SER A 317 -13.30 15.39 22.52
N GLY A 318 -13.65 14.25 23.12
CA GLY A 318 -12.92 13.66 24.24
C GLY A 318 -11.66 12.90 23.82
N VAL A 319 -10.48 13.38 24.21
CA VAL A 319 -9.18 12.73 23.99
C VAL A 319 -9.13 11.36 24.66
N LEU A 320 -9.68 11.22 25.88
CA LEU A 320 -9.74 9.90 26.55
C LEU A 320 -10.59 8.89 25.76
N HIS A 321 -11.66 9.36 25.14
CA HIS A 321 -12.50 8.51 24.30
C HIS A 321 -11.71 8.01 23.09
N GLU A 322 -11.01 8.91 22.40
CA GLU A 322 -10.17 8.56 21.25
C GLU A 322 -9.03 7.59 21.63
N LEU A 323 -8.35 7.82 22.76
CA LEU A 323 -7.33 6.92 23.28
C LEU A 323 -7.89 5.52 23.56
N LYS A 324 -9.10 5.41 24.15
CA LYS A 324 -9.78 4.13 24.38
C LYS A 324 -10.16 3.41 23.08
N VAL A 325 -10.62 4.16 22.06
CA VAL A 325 -10.90 3.60 20.72
C VAL A 325 -9.61 3.07 20.11
N THR A 326 -8.53 3.86 20.21
CA THR A 326 -7.21 3.54 19.68
C THR A 326 -6.64 2.29 20.35
N ALA A 327 -6.64 2.21 21.69
CA ALA A 327 -6.17 1.05 22.44
C ALA A 327 -6.87 -0.25 22.01
N ARG A 328 -8.21 -0.23 21.86
CA ARG A 328 -8.98 -1.39 21.38
C ARG A 328 -8.60 -1.79 19.96
N HIS A 329 -8.35 -0.84 19.08
CA HIS A 329 -7.94 -1.12 17.71
C HIS A 329 -6.53 -1.71 17.65
N VAL A 330 -5.60 -1.19 18.45
CA VAL A 330 -4.24 -1.74 18.53
C VAL A 330 -4.24 -3.14 19.15
N ASP A 331 -5.05 -3.41 20.18
CA ASP A 331 -5.24 -4.76 20.73
C ASP A 331 -5.76 -5.75 19.68
N LEU A 332 -6.62 -5.29 18.76
CA LEU A 332 -7.10 -6.11 17.64
C LEU A 332 -5.96 -6.41 16.65
N LEU A 333 -5.24 -5.37 16.22
CA LEU A 333 -4.16 -5.48 15.25
C LEU A 333 -2.98 -6.30 15.79
N SER A 334 -2.69 -6.23 17.09
CA SER A 334 -1.59 -6.98 17.72
C SER A 334 -1.77 -8.50 17.70
N GLY A 335 -2.97 -8.96 17.32
CA GLY A 335 -3.24 -10.37 17.04
C GLY A 335 -2.79 -10.84 15.65
N PHE A 336 -2.38 -9.94 14.74
CA PHE A 336 -2.09 -10.30 13.34
C PHE A 336 -0.63 -10.74 13.10
N ALA A 337 0.25 -10.59 14.09
CA ALA A 337 1.64 -11.01 14.04
C ALA A 337 2.14 -11.39 15.44
N ASP A 338 3.31 -12.03 15.54
CA ASP A 338 3.93 -12.37 16.82
C ASP A 338 4.39 -11.10 17.56
N LYS A 339 4.86 -10.11 16.80
CA LYS A 339 5.38 -8.84 17.30
C LYS A 339 4.74 -7.67 16.58
N THR A 340 4.29 -6.68 17.33
CA THR A 340 3.76 -5.43 16.78
C THR A 340 4.74 -4.30 17.08
N VAL A 341 5.10 -3.52 16.08
CA VAL A 341 6.07 -2.42 16.17
C VAL A 341 5.31 -1.11 16.00
N MET A 342 5.33 -0.29 17.04
CA MET A 342 4.73 1.04 17.04
C MET A 342 5.76 2.06 16.61
N VAL A 343 5.55 2.68 15.44
CA VAL A 343 6.45 3.70 14.90
C VAL A 343 6.04 5.07 15.40
N ASN A 344 7.01 5.85 15.91
CA ASN A 344 6.75 7.25 16.24
C ASN A 344 6.38 8.05 14.99
N SER A 345 5.20 8.70 15.02
CA SER A 345 4.55 9.32 13.87
C SER A 345 4.07 10.74 14.19
N ASN A 346 3.76 11.58 13.20
CA ASN A 346 3.46 12.99 13.48
C ASN A 346 2.17 13.18 14.29
N HIS A 347 1.22 12.24 14.20
CA HIS A 347 0.02 12.33 15.05
C HIS A 347 0.32 12.04 16.53
N HIS A 348 1.40 11.34 16.86
CA HIS A 348 1.88 11.26 18.25
C HIS A 348 2.48 12.61 18.68
N ASP A 349 3.26 13.27 17.80
CA ASP A 349 3.79 14.61 18.03
C ASP A 349 2.66 15.65 18.24
N HIS A 350 1.49 15.48 17.61
CA HIS A 350 0.32 16.35 17.84
C HIS A 350 -0.18 16.30 19.30
N PHE A 351 -0.08 15.14 19.96
CA PHE A 351 -0.46 15.01 21.36
C PHE A 351 0.49 15.83 22.24
N THR A 352 1.80 15.73 22.00
CA THR A 352 2.80 16.55 22.69
C THR A 352 2.56 18.05 22.46
N GLN A 353 2.32 18.47 21.21
CA GLN A 353 2.03 19.88 20.89
C GLN A 353 0.77 20.41 21.59
N TRP A 354 -0.25 19.56 21.74
CA TRP A 354 -1.45 19.92 22.50
C TRP A 354 -1.13 20.14 23.98
N LEU A 355 -0.30 19.30 24.59
CA LEU A 355 0.13 19.45 25.99
C LEU A 355 1.00 20.71 26.22
N GLU A 356 1.74 21.18 25.22
CA GLU A 356 2.58 22.38 25.32
C GLU A 356 1.77 23.68 25.40
N LYS A 357 0.60 23.75 24.76
CA LYS A 357 -0.18 24.99 24.67
C LYS A 357 -0.95 25.28 25.96
N ALA A 358 -0.68 26.46 26.53
CA ALA A 358 -1.29 26.89 27.79
C ALA A 358 -2.82 26.99 27.72
N GLU A 359 -3.38 27.40 26.58
CA GLU A 359 -4.83 27.51 26.37
C GLU A 359 -5.58 26.19 26.56
N HIS A 360 -4.93 25.05 26.29
CA HIS A 360 -5.55 23.72 26.43
C HIS A 360 -5.64 23.26 27.88
N ALA A 361 -4.95 23.92 28.83
CA ALA A 361 -5.10 23.65 30.25
C ALA A 361 -6.50 24.00 30.79
N LEU A 362 -7.24 24.83 30.05
CA LEU A 362 -8.61 25.28 30.36
C LEU A 362 -9.68 24.41 29.66
N ASP A 363 -9.29 23.38 28.92
CA ASP A 363 -10.23 22.44 28.31
C ASP A 363 -10.87 21.56 29.39
N MET A 364 -12.10 21.90 29.80
CA MET A 364 -12.82 21.20 30.85
C MET A 364 -13.14 19.74 30.49
N GLU A 365 -13.40 19.44 29.21
CA GLU A 365 -13.74 18.09 28.76
C GLU A 365 -12.52 17.16 28.86
N ASN A 366 -11.35 17.69 28.51
CA ASN A 366 -10.11 16.92 28.45
C ASN A 366 -9.19 17.15 29.66
N THR A 367 -9.67 17.83 30.71
CA THR A 367 -8.86 18.32 31.83
C THR A 367 -8.06 17.22 32.53
N LEU A 368 -8.67 16.05 32.76
CA LEU A 368 -8.00 14.92 33.41
C LEU A 368 -6.85 14.39 32.54
N VAL A 369 -7.11 14.15 31.24
CA VAL A 369 -6.07 13.68 30.32
C VAL A 369 -4.95 14.70 30.21
N PHE A 370 -5.28 15.98 30.06
CA PHE A 370 -4.29 17.05 29.93
C PHE A 370 -3.36 17.10 31.14
N HIS A 371 -3.92 17.29 32.34
CA HIS A 371 -3.12 17.52 33.54
C HIS A 371 -2.39 16.27 34.01
N GLU A 372 -3.01 15.09 33.91
CA GLU A 372 -2.36 13.82 34.27
C GLU A 372 -1.17 13.51 33.37
N THR A 373 -1.34 13.60 32.05
CA THR A 373 -0.27 13.32 31.09
C THR A 373 0.87 14.33 31.25
N LYS A 374 0.54 15.62 31.37
CA LYS A 374 1.54 16.68 31.56
C LYS A 374 2.33 16.48 32.85
N ALA A 375 1.66 16.13 33.95
CA ALA A 375 2.34 15.83 35.21
C ALA A 375 3.27 14.61 35.09
N ALA A 376 2.83 13.53 34.42
CA ALA A 376 3.66 12.35 34.19
C ALA A 376 4.92 12.68 33.37
N MET A 377 4.78 13.45 32.29
CA MET A 377 5.91 13.90 31.48
C MET A 377 6.87 14.81 32.26
N LEU A 378 6.35 15.77 33.03
CA LEU A 378 7.17 16.67 33.84
C LEU A 378 7.96 15.93 34.92
N ARG A 379 7.35 14.93 35.57
CA ARG A 379 8.05 14.06 36.54
C ARG A 379 9.15 13.26 35.86
N ALA A 380 8.86 12.64 34.71
CA ALA A 380 9.87 11.91 33.95
C ALA A 380 11.07 12.80 33.61
N ILE A 381 10.84 14.02 33.14
CA ILE A 381 11.90 15.01 32.86
C ILE A 381 12.70 15.35 34.13
N HIS A 382 12.02 15.62 35.24
CA HIS A 382 12.68 15.92 36.53
C HIS A 382 13.58 14.76 37.00
N GLU A 383 13.18 13.53 36.72
CA GLU A 383 13.91 12.30 37.05
C GLU A 383 14.97 11.91 35.99
N GLY A 384 15.13 12.70 34.93
CA GLY A 384 16.09 12.42 33.85
C GLY A 384 15.68 11.27 32.92
N SER A 385 14.39 10.94 32.86
CA SER A 385 13.80 9.91 32.01
C SER A 385 12.90 10.49 30.91
N TYR A 386 12.41 9.63 30.01
CA TYR A 386 11.52 10.00 28.91
C TYR A 386 10.17 9.30 29.05
N CYS A 387 9.09 10.06 28.90
CA CYS A 387 7.72 9.57 28.87
C CYS A 387 7.08 9.96 27.55
N ASP A 388 6.77 8.98 26.71
CA ASP A 388 5.93 9.18 25.53
C ASP A 388 4.47 9.27 25.98
N PRO A 389 3.76 10.38 25.69
CA PRO A 389 2.40 10.57 26.18
C PRO A 389 1.43 9.54 25.59
N PHE A 390 1.63 9.10 24.35
CA PHE A 390 0.77 8.10 23.74
C PHE A 390 1.01 6.71 24.34
N GLN A 391 2.28 6.31 24.50
CA GLN A 391 2.65 5.07 25.17
C GLN A 391 2.09 5.02 26.61
N TYR A 392 2.22 6.11 27.37
CA TYR A 392 1.71 6.22 28.73
C TYR A 392 0.24 5.82 28.85
N TRP A 393 -0.60 6.25 27.91
CA TRP A 393 -2.02 5.89 27.88
C TRP A 393 -2.26 4.49 27.33
N MET A 394 -1.50 4.05 26.34
CA MET A 394 -1.65 2.69 25.82
C MET A 394 -1.32 1.64 26.89
N ASP A 395 -0.27 1.85 27.68
CA ASP A 395 0.09 0.97 28.80
C ASP A 395 -1.02 0.83 29.85
N LYS A 396 -1.87 1.86 30.01
CA LYS A 396 -3.03 1.84 30.91
C LYS A 396 -4.29 1.23 30.31
N LEU A 397 -4.48 1.39 29.00
CA LEU A 397 -5.75 1.14 28.34
C LEU A 397 -5.77 -0.17 27.54
N MET A 398 -4.61 -0.63 27.07
CA MET A 398 -4.50 -1.86 26.29
C MET A 398 -4.52 -3.11 27.18
N LYS A 399 -5.03 -4.20 26.62
CA LYS A 399 -5.03 -5.52 27.26
C LYS A 399 -3.82 -6.36 26.84
N HIS A 400 -3.31 -6.15 25.63
CA HIS A 400 -2.24 -6.95 25.03
C HIS A 400 -1.04 -6.07 24.65
N GLY A 401 -0.65 -5.18 25.56
CA GLY A 401 0.50 -4.28 25.41
C GLY A 401 1.86 -4.98 25.38
N ASP A 402 1.95 -6.20 25.92
CA ASP A 402 3.16 -7.02 26.01
C ASP A 402 3.75 -7.42 24.64
N ARG A 403 2.94 -7.38 23.58
CA ARG A 403 3.36 -7.67 22.20
C ARG A 403 3.95 -6.47 21.46
N LEU A 404 3.90 -5.29 22.06
CA LEU A 404 4.32 -4.06 21.41
C LEU A 404 5.80 -3.78 21.66
N LEU A 405 6.51 -3.50 20.57
CA LEU A 405 7.77 -2.78 20.58
C LEU A 405 7.48 -1.32 20.25
N TRP A 406 7.66 -0.45 21.22
CA TRP A 406 7.59 0.99 21.05
C TRP A 406 8.94 1.50 20.56
N LEU A 407 8.98 2.09 19.36
CA LEU A 407 10.18 2.76 18.87
C LEU A 407 10.20 4.20 19.36
N LYS A 408 11.28 4.59 20.02
CA LYS A 408 11.52 5.99 20.37
C LYS A 408 11.82 6.82 19.12
N PRO A 409 11.64 8.15 19.19
CA PRO A 409 12.08 9.04 18.11
C PRO A 409 13.54 8.76 17.72
N GLY A 410 13.78 8.41 16.45
CA GLY A 410 15.11 8.14 15.90
C GLY A 410 15.58 6.68 16.02
N GLU A 411 14.85 5.80 16.71
CA GLU A 411 15.17 4.37 16.72
C GLU A 411 14.87 3.70 15.38
N SER A 412 15.66 2.68 15.07
CA SER A 412 15.58 1.90 13.83
C SER A 412 14.86 0.57 14.08
N PHE A 413 14.12 0.10 13.07
CA PHE A 413 13.66 -1.28 13.01
C PHE A 413 14.05 -1.89 11.67
N MET A 414 15.30 -2.36 11.60
CA MET A 414 15.88 -2.91 10.38
C MET A 414 15.63 -4.42 10.22
N ARG A 415 15.16 -4.82 9.04
CA ARG A 415 14.97 -6.23 8.61
C ARG A 415 15.43 -6.41 7.17
N HIS A 416 16.27 -7.42 6.92
CA HIS A 416 16.88 -7.65 5.58
C HIS A 416 17.55 -6.41 4.96
N GLY A 417 18.15 -5.53 5.78
CA GLY A 417 18.75 -4.27 5.31
C GLY A 417 17.73 -3.21 4.84
N ILE A 418 16.47 -3.35 5.28
CA ILE A 418 15.37 -2.41 5.02
C ILE A 418 14.95 -1.81 6.35
N GLU A 419 14.88 -0.48 6.38
CA GLU A 419 14.39 0.30 7.51
C GLU A 419 12.86 0.39 7.49
N HIS A 420 12.23 0.13 8.63
CA HIS A 420 10.77 0.19 8.83
C HIS A 420 10.35 1.11 10.00
N GLY A 421 11.31 1.68 10.73
CA GLY A 421 11.11 2.48 11.94
C GLY A 421 10.86 3.97 11.70
N TRP A 422 10.79 4.42 10.44
CA TRP A 422 10.60 5.83 10.12
C TRP A 422 9.24 6.09 9.49
N HIS A 423 8.41 6.87 10.18
CA HIS A 423 7.12 7.29 9.66
C HIS A 423 7.24 8.17 8.40
N GLY A 424 8.21 9.08 8.39
CA GLY A 424 8.55 9.89 7.21
C GLY A 424 7.96 11.30 7.16
N HIS A 425 7.42 11.80 8.28
CA HIS A 425 7.09 13.24 8.44
C HIS A 425 8.36 14.11 8.50
N LYS A 426 9.41 13.61 9.17
CA LYS A 426 10.77 14.16 9.17
C LYS A 426 11.64 13.35 8.21
N GLY A 427 12.40 14.05 7.38
CA GLY A 427 13.37 13.51 6.44
C GLY A 427 14.81 13.75 6.90
N PRO A 428 15.80 13.43 6.04
CA PRO A 428 17.21 13.65 6.33
C PRO A 428 17.48 15.10 6.79
N ASN A 429 18.34 15.25 7.81
CA ASN A 429 18.70 16.54 8.40
C ASN A 429 17.50 17.36 8.95
N GLY A 430 16.42 16.69 9.33
CA GLY A 430 15.23 17.34 9.91
C GLY A 430 14.33 18.06 8.89
N ALA A 431 14.62 17.93 7.58
CA ALA A 431 13.77 18.48 6.53
C ALA A 431 12.38 17.80 6.51
N ARG A 432 11.43 18.34 5.74
CA ARG A 432 10.16 17.64 5.48
C ARG A 432 10.42 16.34 4.73
N GLY A 433 9.94 15.22 5.27
CA GLY A 433 10.16 13.91 4.66
C GLY A 433 9.34 13.68 3.39
N SER A 434 9.88 12.87 2.49
CA SER A 434 9.24 12.39 1.27
C SER A 434 9.86 11.05 0.84
N THR A 435 9.16 10.24 0.06
CA THR A 435 9.74 8.99 -0.49
C THR A 435 11.02 9.29 -1.28
N LYS A 436 11.02 10.41 -2.02
CA LYS A 436 12.17 10.87 -2.79
C LYS A 436 13.38 11.19 -1.90
N SER A 437 13.18 11.85 -0.76
CA SER A 437 14.29 12.17 0.15
C SER A 437 14.84 10.92 0.83
N PHE A 438 14.01 9.91 1.10
CA PHE A 438 14.49 8.63 1.63
C PHE A 438 15.19 7.77 0.56
N ALA A 439 14.83 7.90 -0.72
CA ALA A 439 15.49 7.18 -1.81
C ALA A 439 16.98 7.52 -1.95
N THR A 440 17.41 8.70 -1.46
CA THR A 440 18.78 9.21 -1.63
C THR A 440 19.71 8.94 -0.45
N ILE A 441 19.26 8.25 0.60
CA ILE A 441 20.08 8.02 1.81
C ILE A 441 20.95 6.75 1.72
N GLY A 442 20.80 5.95 0.66
CA GLY A 442 21.56 4.72 0.44
C GLY A 442 21.01 3.47 1.13
N ALA A 443 20.14 3.61 2.13
CA ALA A 443 19.40 2.50 2.75
C ALA A 443 18.04 2.27 2.07
N LYS A 444 17.54 1.02 2.10
CA LYS A 444 16.15 0.75 1.72
C LYS A 444 15.22 1.16 2.85
N VAL A 445 14.07 1.74 2.53
CA VAL A 445 13.13 2.28 3.53
C VAL A 445 11.70 1.94 3.14
N VAL A 446 10.89 1.56 4.11
CA VAL A 446 9.42 1.59 4.04
C VAL A 446 8.91 2.63 5.02
N LYS A 447 8.07 3.54 4.55
CA LYS A 447 7.50 4.63 5.36
C LYS A 447 5.99 4.81 5.16
N GLY A 448 5.33 5.44 6.12
CA GLY A 448 3.95 5.93 6.03
C GLY A 448 3.86 7.38 5.58
N HIS A 449 3.04 8.17 6.27
CA HIS A 449 2.86 9.64 6.19
C HIS A 449 2.16 10.19 4.94
N SER A 450 2.43 9.65 3.76
CA SER A 450 1.95 10.26 2.51
C SER A 450 0.57 9.76 2.07
N HIS A 451 0.07 8.67 2.68
CA HIS A 451 -1.20 7.98 2.37
C HIS A 451 -1.37 7.48 0.92
N GLY A 452 -0.49 7.86 -0.02
CA GLY A 452 -0.38 7.37 -1.38
C GLY A 452 0.81 6.44 -1.56
N ALA A 453 0.59 5.32 -2.26
CA ALA A 453 1.63 4.35 -2.59
C ALA A 453 2.67 4.95 -3.54
N GLU A 454 3.95 4.72 -3.24
CA GLU A 454 5.05 5.17 -4.10
C GLU A 454 6.26 4.25 -3.97
N ILE A 455 6.96 3.99 -5.08
CA ILE A 455 8.26 3.32 -5.11
C ILE A 455 9.22 4.22 -5.88
N ILE A 456 10.27 4.67 -5.20
CA ILE A 456 11.39 5.42 -5.78
C ILE A 456 12.67 4.74 -5.33
N ASP A 457 13.33 4.05 -6.26
CA ASP A 457 14.57 3.32 -6.01
C ASP A 457 14.45 2.38 -4.79
N GLY A 458 15.24 2.60 -3.74
CA GLY A 458 15.21 1.81 -2.50
C GLY A 458 14.10 2.20 -1.51
N ALA A 459 13.36 3.27 -1.75
CA ALA A 459 12.35 3.79 -0.82
C ALA A 459 10.93 3.49 -1.28
N ARG A 460 10.08 3.11 -0.32
CA ARG A 460 8.66 2.81 -0.52
C ARG A 460 7.80 3.60 0.45
N SER A 461 6.68 4.10 -0.06
CA SER A 461 5.60 4.63 0.76
C SER A 461 4.43 3.66 0.73
N VAL A 462 3.96 3.28 1.90
CA VAL A 462 2.64 2.66 2.05
C VAL A 462 1.55 3.71 1.90
N GLY A 463 0.30 3.25 1.87
CA GLY A 463 -0.87 4.08 1.79
C GLY A 463 -1.45 4.41 3.16
N THR A 464 -2.76 4.34 3.27
CA THR A 464 -3.51 4.45 4.53
C THR A 464 -4.32 3.18 4.81
N SER A 465 -4.73 2.97 6.06
CA SER A 465 -5.73 2.00 6.49
C SER A 465 -7.00 2.67 7.02
N SER A 466 -7.10 3.99 6.93
CA SER A 466 -8.24 4.79 7.37
C SER A 466 -9.32 4.92 6.29
N LEU A 467 -10.41 5.60 6.60
CA LEU A 467 -11.38 6.07 5.61
C LEU A 467 -10.68 6.98 4.59
N MET A 468 -11.06 6.86 3.31
CA MET A 468 -10.49 7.69 2.24
C MET A 468 -10.86 9.17 2.35
N ASP A 469 -11.92 9.49 3.09
CA ASP A 469 -12.30 10.85 3.45
C ASP A 469 -12.14 11.01 4.96
N MET A 470 -11.11 11.76 5.37
CA MET A 470 -10.82 12.09 6.76
C MET A 470 -11.26 13.52 7.12
N GLY A 471 -12.05 14.17 6.27
CA GLY A 471 -12.61 15.51 6.51
C GLY A 471 -11.69 16.67 6.09
N TYR A 472 -10.38 16.52 6.22
CA TYR A 472 -9.42 17.56 5.81
C TYR A 472 -8.98 17.44 4.34
N ASN A 473 -9.20 16.28 3.74
CA ASN A 473 -8.94 16.02 2.32
C ASN A 473 -10.21 16.06 1.46
N THR A 474 -11.36 16.36 2.07
CA THR A 474 -12.65 16.56 1.39
C THR A 474 -12.54 17.66 0.32
N ASP A 475 -13.35 17.56 -0.73
CA ASP A 475 -13.45 18.53 -1.84
C ASP A 475 -12.20 18.70 -2.72
N SER A 476 -11.23 17.78 -2.63
CA SER A 476 -9.99 17.83 -3.43
C SER A 476 -9.65 16.50 -4.11
N PRO A 477 -8.97 16.50 -5.27
CA PRO A 477 -8.45 15.27 -5.86
C PRO A 477 -7.47 14.57 -4.91
N SER A 478 -7.61 13.24 -4.75
CA SER A 478 -6.80 12.46 -3.83
C SER A 478 -6.00 11.38 -4.55
N GLY A 479 -4.72 11.26 -4.17
CA GLY A 479 -3.84 10.16 -4.58
C GLY A 479 -3.75 9.03 -3.54
N TRP A 480 -4.62 9.04 -2.52
CA TRP A 480 -4.55 8.07 -1.44
C TRP A 480 -4.95 6.68 -1.90
N THR A 481 -4.37 5.69 -1.25
CA THR A 481 -4.61 4.27 -1.54
C THR A 481 -4.62 3.46 -0.27
N TRP A 482 -5.41 2.39 -0.25
CA TRP A 482 -5.31 1.39 0.80
C TRP A 482 -4.19 0.43 0.44
N THR A 483 -2.99 0.73 0.92
CA THR A 483 -1.78 0.01 0.50
C THR A 483 -0.95 -0.37 1.71
N HIS A 484 -0.43 -1.59 1.70
CA HIS A 484 0.55 -2.10 2.66
C HIS A 484 1.83 -2.53 1.91
N ASP A 485 2.93 -2.74 2.64
CA ASP A 485 4.15 -3.38 2.11
C ASP A 485 4.35 -4.73 2.80
N ILE A 486 4.69 -5.75 2.02
CA ILE A 486 5.10 -7.06 2.51
C ILE A 486 6.61 -7.19 2.26
N THR A 487 7.40 -7.35 3.32
CA THR A 487 8.76 -7.87 3.24
C THR A 487 8.70 -9.39 3.40
N TYR A 488 8.95 -10.13 2.31
CA TYR A 488 9.00 -11.58 2.33
C TYR A 488 10.24 -12.12 3.06
N ALA A 489 10.22 -13.41 3.42
CA ALA A 489 11.31 -14.08 4.13
C ALA A 489 12.68 -14.07 3.42
N ASN A 490 12.71 -13.79 2.12
CA ASN A 490 13.93 -13.65 1.32
C ASN A 490 14.41 -12.19 1.18
N GLY A 491 13.79 -11.25 1.90
CA GLY A 491 14.10 -9.83 1.85
C GLY A 491 13.62 -9.09 0.59
N LYS A 492 12.85 -9.74 -0.28
CA LYS A 492 12.15 -9.07 -1.39
C LYS A 492 10.87 -8.44 -0.86
N GLN A 493 10.45 -7.34 -1.48
CA GLN A 493 9.31 -6.57 -1.01
C GLN A 493 8.27 -6.39 -2.10
N THR A 494 7.01 -6.30 -1.72
CA THR A 494 5.93 -5.88 -2.63
C THR A 494 4.95 -4.92 -1.95
N LEU A 495 4.53 -3.87 -2.67
CA LEU A 495 3.36 -3.10 -2.27
C LEU A 495 2.11 -3.87 -2.69
N ILE A 496 1.13 -3.95 -1.79
CA ILE A 496 -0.12 -4.66 -2.00
C ILE A 496 -1.30 -3.75 -1.69
N HIS A 497 -2.31 -3.75 -2.57
CA HIS A 497 -3.40 -2.79 -2.55
C HIS A 497 -4.73 -3.46 -2.21
N CYS A 498 -5.45 -2.92 -1.22
CA CYS A 498 -6.81 -3.33 -0.92
C CYS A 498 -7.77 -2.73 -1.94
N VAL A 499 -8.32 -3.57 -2.81
CA VAL A 499 -9.26 -3.19 -3.86
C VAL A 499 -10.56 -3.95 -3.64
N GLY A 500 -11.66 -3.21 -3.43
CA GLY A 500 -12.96 -3.80 -3.16
C GLY A 500 -13.00 -4.71 -1.93
N GLY A 501 -12.23 -4.35 -0.89
CA GLY A 501 -12.19 -5.08 0.39
C GLY A 501 -11.30 -6.32 0.42
N SER A 502 -10.39 -6.49 -0.54
CA SER A 502 -9.40 -7.57 -0.53
C SER A 502 -8.04 -7.09 -1.05
N PHE A 503 -6.95 -7.63 -0.49
CA PHE A 503 -5.58 -7.35 -0.96
C PHE A 503 -5.15 -8.25 -2.13
N PHE A 504 -5.84 -9.37 -2.34
CA PHE A 504 -5.52 -10.37 -3.35
C PHE A 504 -6.80 -11.01 -3.90
N ARG A 505 -6.72 -11.65 -5.07
CA ARG A 505 -7.84 -12.43 -5.61
C ARG A 505 -7.98 -13.74 -4.81
N ARG A 506 -9.16 -14.07 -4.29
CA ARG A 506 -9.30 -15.19 -3.32
C ARG A 506 -8.97 -16.58 -3.90
N ASP A 507 -9.20 -16.81 -5.19
CA ASP A 507 -8.80 -18.03 -5.92
C ASP A 507 -7.28 -18.08 -6.22
N ALA A 508 -6.55 -16.96 -6.11
CA ALA A 508 -5.10 -16.91 -6.29
C ALA A 508 -4.34 -17.72 -5.23
N ALA A 509 -4.90 -17.83 -4.03
CA ALA A 509 -4.33 -18.57 -2.91
C ALA A 509 -4.51 -20.09 -3.05
N ALA A 510 -5.45 -20.53 -3.88
CA ALA A 510 -5.63 -21.95 -4.19
C ALA A 510 -4.71 -22.32 -5.36
N VAL A 511 -3.51 -22.80 -5.07
CA VAL A 511 -2.67 -23.46 -6.08
C VAL A 511 -3.50 -24.61 -6.66
N ARG A 512 -3.90 -24.51 -7.93
CA ARG A 512 -4.46 -25.66 -8.64
C ARG A 512 -3.35 -26.70 -8.70
N GLY A 513 -3.54 -27.80 -7.96
CA GLY A 513 -2.59 -28.90 -7.92
C GLY A 513 -2.23 -29.31 -9.35
N ALA A 514 -0.96 -29.15 -9.70
CA ALA A 514 -0.45 -29.73 -10.93
C ALA A 514 -0.59 -31.25 -10.79
N ALA A 515 -1.37 -31.86 -11.70
CA ALA A 515 -1.35 -33.30 -11.89
C ALA A 515 0.12 -33.74 -12.11
N ALA A 516 0.49 -34.80 -11.41
CA ALA A 516 1.79 -35.45 -11.48
C ALA A 516 2.14 -35.96 -12.87
#